data_AF-T0MIJ4-F1
#
_entry.id   AF-T0MIJ4-F1
#
_cell.length_a   1.000
_cell.length_b   1.000
_cell.length_c   1.000
_cell.angle_alpha   90.00
_cell.angle_beta   90.00
_cell.angle_gamma   90.00
#
_symmetry.space_group_name_H-M   'P 1'
#
loop_
_entity.id
_entity.type
_entity.pdbx_description
1 polymer ?
#
loop_
_entity_poly.entity_id
_entity_poly.type
_entity_poly.pdbx_seq_one_letter_code
_entity_poly.pdbx_strand_id
1 'polypeptide(L)'
;MEYKLKGDRFFEEGNYKKYLENYKEYHNIERSQTSQKHYENAKKKYELYNEIQQFLKKDENDYYNLLGVKSDATQKQIRDAYTKLITKFHPDRTKIKESNIVSRNIQRAYTVLSNNNEREKYDYSRRKFKNTNVFRSNSENEVYNNMFNQFAYTSFMTGDTSFHIYNDFDMLNNLLYRSFLRQPRRSNIRRERWDHQNYIKISIFF
;
A
#
# COMPACT_ATOMS: atom_id res chain seq x y z
N MET A 1 23.69 -0.82 18.25
CA MET A 1 23.69 -1.23 16.81
C MET A 1 23.20 -2.67 16.61
N GLU A 2 23.52 -3.60 17.51
CA GLU A 2 23.17 -5.03 17.36
C GLU A 2 21.66 -5.32 17.27
N TYR A 3 20.82 -4.68 18.08
CA TYR A 3 19.35 -4.89 18.07
C TYR A 3 18.68 -4.46 16.77
N LYS A 4 19.23 -3.44 16.09
CA LYS A 4 18.72 -3.00 14.79
C LYS A 4 18.99 -4.04 13.71
N LEU A 5 20.22 -4.56 13.67
CA LEU A 5 20.62 -5.63 12.74
C LEU A 5 19.84 -6.93 12.99
N LYS A 6 19.63 -7.31 14.26
CA LYS A 6 18.77 -8.46 14.62
C LYS A 6 17.31 -8.23 14.20
N GLY A 7 16.77 -7.04 14.43
CA GLY A 7 15.41 -6.67 14.02
C GLY A 7 15.23 -6.71 12.51
N ASP A 8 16.13 -6.08 11.74
CA ASP A 8 16.04 -6.03 10.28
C ASP A 8 16.07 -7.45 9.68
N ARG A 9 16.88 -8.37 10.23
CA ARG A 9 16.87 -9.79 9.84
C ARG A 9 15.51 -10.47 10.07
N PHE A 10 14.92 -10.34 11.27
CA PHE A 10 13.60 -10.94 11.53
C PHE A 10 12.51 -10.38 10.61
N PHE A 11 12.61 -9.10 10.25
CA PHE A 11 11.70 -8.47 9.30
C PHE A 11 11.86 -9.06 7.90
N GLU A 12 13.09 -9.20 7.41
CA GLU A 12 13.40 -9.82 6.10
C GLU A 12 13.00 -11.29 6.04
N GLU A 13 13.16 -12.04 7.13
CA GLU A 13 12.70 -13.43 7.25
C GLU A 13 11.16 -13.54 7.24
N GLY A 14 10.43 -12.44 7.43
CA GLY A 14 8.97 -12.43 7.57
C GLY A 14 8.49 -12.85 8.97
N ASN A 15 9.38 -12.90 9.96
CA ASN A 15 9.03 -13.23 11.34
C ASN A 15 8.70 -11.96 12.14
N TYR A 16 7.54 -11.37 11.86
CA TYR A 16 7.11 -10.11 12.47
C TYR A 16 6.84 -10.21 13.99
N LYS A 17 6.60 -11.43 14.50
CA LYS A 17 6.47 -11.65 15.95
C LYS A 17 7.82 -11.50 16.65
N LYS A 18 8.86 -12.18 16.17
CA LYS A 18 10.23 -12.03 16.70
C LYS A 18 10.75 -10.61 16.52
N TYR A 19 10.37 -9.94 15.42
CA TYR A 19 10.66 -8.53 15.19
C TYR A 19 10.15 -7.64 16.33
N LEU A 20 8.88 -7.80 16.74
CA LEU A 20 8.29 -7.06 17.85
C LEU A 20 8.98 -7.38 19.19
N GLU A 21 9.21 -8.66 19.46
CA GLU A 21 9.86 -9.13 20.69
C GLU A 21 11.27 -8.53 20.85
N ASN A 22 12.07 -8.51 19.78
CA ASN A 22 13.41 -7.90 19.78
C ASN A 22 13.38 -6.40 20.17
N TYR A 23 12.43 -5.63 19.63
CA TYR A 23 12.34 -4.21 19.99
C TYR A 23 11.73 -3.97 21.37
N LYS A 24 10.91 -4.90 21.87
CA LYS A 24 10.43 -4.87 23.25
C LYS A 24 11.58 -5.10 24.23
N GLU A 25 12.44 -6.07 23.94
CA GLU A 25 13.65 -6.37 24.73
C GLU A 25 14.61 -5.17 24.73
N TYR A 26 14.88 -4.61 23.55
CA TYR A 26 15.70 -3.40 23.41
C TYR A 26 15.18 -2.23 24.25
N HIS A 27 13.87 -2.00 24.24
CA HIS A 27 13.24 -0.96 25.07
C HIS A 27 13.39 -1.24 26.58
N ASN A 28 13.19 -2.48 27.02
CA ASN A 28 13.32 -2.85 28.43
C ASN A 28 14.73 -2.63 28.99
N ILE A 29 15.76 -2.80 28.15
CA ILE A 29 17.18 -2.64 28.50
C ILE A 29 17.57 -1.15 28.50
N GLU A 30 17.31 -0.42 27.42
CA GLU A 30 17.80 0.96 27.27
C GLU A 30 16.91 1.99 27.99
N ARG A 31 15.59 1.75 28.06
CA ARG A 31 14.58 2.62 28.71
C ARG A 31 14.63 4.10 28.28
N SER A 32 15.10 4.36 27.06
CA SER A 32 15.22 5.68 26.46
C SER A 32 13.99 6.04 25.62
N GLN A 33 13.77 7.33 25.35
CA GLN A 33 12.70 7.78 24.43
C GLN A 33 12.88 7.24 23.01
N THR A 34 14.13 7.10 22.55
CA THR A 34 14.46 6.51 21.25
C THR A 34 14.07 5.04 21.19
N SER A 35 14.39 4.26 22.22
CA SER A 35 14.01 2.85 22.31
C SER A 35 12.50 2.67 22.34
N GLN A 36 11.75 3.52 23.06
CA GLN A 36 10.28 3.52 23.05
C GLN A 36 9.75 3.75 21.64
N LYS A 37 10.28 4.74 20.92
CA LYS A 37 9.87 5.04 19.55
C LYS A 37 10.09 3.85 18.61
N HIS A 38 11.20 3.13 18.78
CA HIS A 38 11.46 1.91 18.00
C HIS A 38 10.45 0.80 18.31
N TYR A 39 10.15 0.57 19.59
CA TYR A 39 9.14 -0.40 20.01
C TYR A 39 7.74 -0.06 19.47
N GLU A 40 7.30 1.20 19.56
CA GLU A 40 6.01 1.64 19.02
C GLU A 40 5.92 1.45 17.51
N ASN A 41 6.99 1.75 16.77
CA ASN A 41 7.03 1.51 15.33
C ASN A 41 6.96 0.01 15.01
N ALA A 42 7.64 -0.83 15.79
CA ALA A 42 7.60 -2.26 15.62
C ALA A 42 6.21 -2.84 15.90
N LYS A 43 5.54 -2.34 16.94
CA LYS A 43 4.16 -2.67 17.29
C LYS A 43 3.19 -2.34 16.16
N LYS A 44 3.26 -1.12 15.60
CA LYS A 44 2.43 -0.71 14.45
C LYS A 44 2.63 -1.61 13.24
N LYS A 45 3.88 -1.99 12.94
CA LYS A 45 4.17 -2.94 11.85
C LYS A 45 3.55 -4.31 12.10
N TYR A 46 3.63 -4.81 13.32
CA TYR A 46 3.04 -6.09 13.69
C TYR A 46 1.50 -6.07 13.64
N GLU A 47 0.87 -4.99 14.08
CA GLU A 47 -0.58 -4.77 13.95
C GLU A 47 -1.01 -4.78 12.48
N LEU A 48 -0.27 -4.05 11.62
CA LEU A 48 -0.53 -4.03 10.18
C LEU A 48 -0.37 -5.42 9.55
N TYR A 49 0.64 -6.19 9.96
CA TYR A 49 0.81 -7.57 9.54
C TYR A 49 -0.41 -8.43 9.91
N ASN A 50 -0.91 -8.31 11.15
CA ASN A 50 -2.08 -9.08 11.59
C ASN A 50 -3.33 -8.73 10.77
N GLU A 51 -3.52 -7.45 10.42
CA GLU A 51 -4.61 -7.03 9.54
C GLU A 51 -4.48 -7.62 8.13
N ILE A 52 -3.26 -7.64 7.57
CA ILE A 52 -2.97 -8.28 6.28
C ILE A 52 -3.32 -9.77 6.34
N GLN A 53 -2.92 -10.46 7.42
CA GLN A 53 -3.27 -11.87 7.62
C GLN A 53 -4.78 -12.10 7.74
N GLN A 54 -5.50 -11.21 8.43
CA GLN A 54 -6.96 -11.27 8.48
C GLN A 54 -7.58 -11.06 7.10
N PHE A 55 -7.00 -10.17 6.28
CA PHE A 55 -7.47 -9.94 4.92
C PHE A 55 -7.28 -11.17 4.04
N LEU A 56 -6.14 -11.85 4.15
CA LEU A 56 -5.85 -13.09 3.41
C LEU A 56 -6.78 -14.25 3.76
N LYS A 57 -7.46 -14.21 4.92
CA LYS A 57 -8.49 -15.18 5.28
C LYS A 57 -9.84 -14.94 4.61
N LYS A 58 -10.05 -13.75 4.00
CA LYS A 58 -11.29 -13.45 3.28
C LYS A 58 -11.36 -14.26 1.99
N ASP A 59 -12.59 -14.54 1.56
CA ASP A 59 -12.81 -15.16 0.25
C ASP A 59 -12.35 -14.20 -0.85
N GLU A 60 -11.36 -14.61 -1.62
CA GLU A 60 -10.82 -13.82 -2.72
C GLU A 60 -11.84 -13.60 -3.84
N ASN A 61 -12.91 -14.39 -3.87
CA ASN A 61 -13.97 -14.35 -4.87
C ASN A 61 -15.10 -13.39 -4.50
N ASP A 62 -15.19 -12.93 -3.25
CA ASP A 62 -16.18 -11.91 -2.84
C ASP A 62 -15.55 -10.51 -2.90
N TYR A 63 -15.64 -9.88 -4.08
CA TYR A 63 -15.04 -8.58 -4.36
C TYR A 63 -15.62 -7.46 -3.50
N TYR A 64 -16.90 -7.54 -3.12
CA TYR A 64 -17.52 -6.57 -2.21
C TYR A 64 -16.94 -6.70 -0.80
N ASN A 65 -16.76 -7.93 -0.30
CA ASN A 65 -16.15 -8.18 1.01
C ASN A 65 -14.65 -7.82 1.04
N LEU A 66 -13.92 -8.05 -0.04
CA LEU A 66 -12.53 -7.61 -0.18
C LEU A 66 -12.42 -6.08 -0.06
N LEU A 67 -13.28 -5.34 -0.74
CA LEU A 67 -13.31 -3.87 -0.62
C LEU A 67 -13.97 -3.37 0.68
N GLY A 68 -14.67 -4.24 1.41
CA GLY A 68 -15.38 -3.87 2.64
C GLY A 68 -16.59 -2.98 2.38
N VAL A 69 -17.22 -3.13 1.22
CA VAL A 69 -18.42 -2.39 0.80
C VAL A 69 -19.60 -3.34 0.65
N LYS A 70 -20.82 -2.78 0.68
CA LYS A 70 -22.05 -3.53 0.42
C LYS A 70 -22.26 -3.72 -1.08
N SER A 71 -23.10 -4.68 -1.47
CA SER A 71 -23.43 -4.94 -2.89
C SER A 71 -24.21 -3.80 -3.56
N ASP A 72 -24.89 -2.95 -2.78
CA ASP A 72 -25.58 -1.75 -3.22
C ASP A 72 -24.66 -0.51 -3.29
N ALA A 73 -23.36 -0.68 -3.03
CA ALA A 73 -22.42 0.44 -3.02
C ALA A 73 -22.37 1.16 -4.36
N THR A 74 -22.34 2.49 -4.28
CA THR A 74 -22.18 3.37 -5.44
C THR A 74 -20.74 3.32 -5.96
N GLN A 75 -20.54 3.70 -7.23
CA GLN A 75 -19.20 3.75 -7.82
C GLN A 75 -18.23 4.65 -7.04
N LYS A 76 -18.74 5.73 -6.44
CA LYS A 76 -17.96 6.60 -5.55
C LYS A 76 -17.49 5.86 -4.30
N GLN A 77 -18.37 5.13 -3.63
CA GLN A 77 -18.01 4.36 -2.43
C GLN A 77 -17.00 3.25 -2.73
N ILE A 78 -17.14 2.58 -3.87
CA ILE A 78 -16.20 1.54 -4.33
C ILE A 78 -14.81 2.14 -4.55
N ARG A 79 -14.73 3.31 -5.21
CA ARG A 79 -13.49 4.06 -5.40
C ARG A 79 -12.86 4.50 -4.08
N ASP A 80 -13.65 5.11 -3.19
CA ASP A 80 -13.16 5.60 -1.90
C ASP A 80 -12.62 4.45 -1.03
N ALA A 81 -13.32 3.31 -1.01
CA ALA A 81 -12.88 2.11 -0.29
C ALA A 81 -11.59 1.53 -0.87
N TYR A 82 -11.49 1.44 -2.20
CA TYR A 82 -10.28 1.01 -2.90
C TYR A 82 -9.07 1.90 -2.55
N THR A 83 -9.21 3.23 -2.67
CA THR A 83 -8.12 4.18 -2.37
C THR A 83 -7.65 4.06 -0.92
N LYS A 84 -8.58 3.89 0.03
CA LYS A 84 -8.25 3.70 1.44
C LYS A 84 -7.44 2.43 1.67
N LEU A 85 -7.84 1.32 1.05
CA LEU A 85 -7.19 0.02 1.23
C LEU A 85 -5.80 -0.04 0.57
N ILE A 86 -5.66 0.47 -0.65
CA ILE A 86 -4.36 0.52 -1.33
C ILE A 86 -3.38 1.42 -0.58
N THR A 87 -3.79 2.61 -0.15
CA THR A 87 -2.93 3.51 0.64
C THR A 87 -2.42 2.86 1.94
N LYS A 88 -3.18 1.90 2.49
CA LYS A 88 -2.84 1.16 3.71
C LYS A 88 -1.94 -0.04 3.44
N PHE A 89 -2.22 -0.81 2.39
CA PHE A 89 -1.56 -2.09 2.10
C PHE A 89 -0.56 -2.04 0.95
N HIS A 90 -0.24 -0.88 0.39
CA HIS A 90 0.73 -0.78 -0.70
C HIS A 90 2.13 -1.29 -0.28
N PRO A 91 2.78 -2.17 -1.07
CA PRO A 91 4.04 -2.81 -0.69
C PRO A 91 5.19 -1.82 -0.48
N ASP A 92 5.23 -0.71 -1.21
CA ASP A 92 6.27 0.32 -1.06
C ASP A 92 6.29 0.93 0.35
N ARG A 93 5.11 1.14 0.96
CA ARG A 93 4.99 1.74 2.29
C ARG A 93 5.17 0.72 3.40
N THR A 94 4.57 -0.46 3.25
CA THR A 94 4.52 -1.47 4.32
C THR A 94 5.81 -2.28 4.38
N LYS A 95 6.41 -2.58 3.22
CA LYS A 95 7.55 -3.49 3.03
C LYS A 95 7.31 -4.89 3.60
N ILE A 96 6.05 -5.26 3.80
CA ILE A 96 5.60 -6.57 4.27
C ILE A 96 5.41 -7.45 3.04
N LYS A 97 5.99 -8.67 3.05
CA LYS A 97 5.97 -9.58 1.89
C LYS A 97 4.55 -9.88 1.40
N GLU A 98 3.65 -10.12 2.35
CA GLU A 98 2.26 -10.51 2.15
C GLU A 98 1.38 -9.36 1.63
N SER A 99 1.84 -8.12 1.78
CA SER A 99 1.14 -6.91 1.32
C SER A 99 0.91 -6.88 -0.19
N ASN A 100 1.82 -7.52 -0.95
CA ASN A 100 1.70 -7.68 -2.40
C ASN A 100 0.46 -8.47 -2.80
N ILE A 101 0.18 -9.58 -2.11
CA ILE A 101 -0.95 -10.47 -2.40
C ILE A 101 -2.25 -9.73 -2.10
N VAL A 102 -2.33 -9.09 -0.93
CA VAL A 102 -3.51 -8.30 -0.52
C VAL A 102 -3.78 -7.16 -1.50
N SER A 103 -2.75 -6.39 -1.87
CA SER A 103 -2.90 -5.28 -2.83
C SER A 103 -3.41 -5.76 -4.19
N ARG A 104 -2.90 -6.89 -4.67
CA ARG A 104 -3.36 -7.51 -5.92
C ARG A 104 -4.84 -7.92 -5.83
N ASN A 105 -5.26 -8.54 -4.74
CA ASN A 105 -6.65 -8.96 -4.54
C ASN A 105 -7.59 -7.74 -4.49
N ILE A 106 -7.18 -6.65 -3.84
CA ILE A 106 -7.91 -5.37 -3.80
C ILE A 106 -8.04 -4.77 -5.20
N GLN A 107 -6.95 -4.77 -5.97
CA GLN A 107 -6.94 -4.25 -7.34
C GLN A 107 -7.87 -5.07 -8.24
N ARG A 108 -7.82 -6.40 -8.16
CA ARG A 108 -8.73 -7.30 -8.90
C ARG A 108 -10.20 -6.99 -8.61
N ALA A 109 -10.55 -6.86 -7.33
CA ALA A 109 -11.91 -6.53 -6.91
C ALA A 109 -12.37 -5.19 -7.50
N TYR A 110 -11.51 -4.17 -7.48
CA TYR A 110 -11.82 -2.87 -8.04
C TYR A 110 -11.97 -2.89 -9.57
N THR A 111 -11.10 -3.58 -10.30
CA THR A 111 -11.18 -3.67 -11.77
C THR A 111 -12.54 -4.18 -12.22
N VAL A 112 -13.08 -5.20 -11.54
CA VAL A 112 -14.41 -5.75 -11.86
C VAL A 112 -15.53 -4.83 -11.41
N LEU A 113 -15.46 -4.28 -10.19
CA LEU A 113 -16.57 -3.51 -9.61
C LEU A 113 -16.67 -2.06 -10.13
N SER A 114 -15.57 -1.50 -10.62
CA SER A 114 -15.49 -0.11 -11.11
C SER A 114 -16.17 0.11 -12.46
N ASN A 115 -16.27 -0.94 -13.30
CA ASN A 115 -16.98 -0.89 -14.57
C ASN A 115 -18.37 -1.48 -14.40
N ASN A 116 -19.42 -0.73 -14.78
CA ASN A 116 -20.81 -1.18 -14.64
C ASN A 116 -21.09 -2.49 -15.41
N ASN A 117 -20.53 -2.66 -16.61
CA ASN A 117 -20.75 -3.86 -17.42
C ASN A 117 -20.09 -5.10 -16.78
N GLU A 118 -18.87 -4.96 -16.28
CA GLU A 118 -18.15 -6.07 -15.62
C GLU A 118 -18.75 -6.38 -14.25
N ARG A 119 -19.19 -5.37 -13.51
CA ARG A 119 -19.93 -5.53 -12.26
C ARG A 119 -21.23 -6.31 -12.49
N GLU A 120 -21.98 -6.00 -13.54
CA GLU A 120 -23.21 -6.71 -13.86
C GLU A 120 -22.95 -8.18 -14.20
N LYS A 121 -21.93 -8.48 -15.02
CA LYS A 121 -21.50 -9.86 -15.31
C LYS A 121 -21.10 -10.59 -14.04
N TYR A 122 -20.35 -9.94 -13.16
CA TYR A 122 -19.96 -10.49 -11.87
C TYR A 122 -21.18 -10.78 -10.98
N ASP A 123 -22.11 -9.84 -10.85
CA ASP A 123 -23.32 -10.00 -10.05
C ASP A 123 -24.25 -11.09 -10.62
N TYR A 124 -24.31 -11.23 -11.95
CA TYR A 124 -25.02 -12.32 -12.62
C TYR A 124 -24.42 -13.68 -12.30
N SER A 125 -23.11 -13.82 -12.50
CA SER A 125 -22.36 -15.03 -12.15
C SER A 125 -22.52 -15.38 -10.68
N ARG A 126 -22.32 -14.41 -9.78
CA ARG A 126 -22.47 -14.59 -8.32
C ARG A 126 -23.86 -15.09 -7.92
N ARG A 127 -24.93 -14.65 -8.60
CA ARG A 127 -26.29 -15.15 -8.36
C ARG A 127 -26.49 -16.56 -8.88
N LYS A 128 -25.95 -16.90 -10.06
CA LYS A 128 -26.03 -18.24 -10.63
C LYS A 128 -25.29 -19.28 -9.80
N PHE A 129 -24.06 -18.97 -9.38
CA PHE A 129 -23.23 -19.88 -8.60
C PHE A 129 -23.76 -20.16 -7.19
N LYS A 130 -24.61 -19.28 -6.63
CA LYS A 130 -25.32 -19.58 -5.37
C LYS A 130 -26.36 -20.69 -5.50
N ASN A 131 -26.82 -21.00 -6.71
CA ASN A 131 -27.87 -21.99 -6.96
C ASN A 131 -27.35 -23.35 -7.44
N THR A 132 -26.05 -23.51 -7.67
CA THR A 132 -25.45 -24.75 -8.16
C THR A 132 -24.27 -25.16 -7.28
N ASN A 133 -24.45 -26.21 -6.46
CA ASN A 133 -23.36 -26.91 -5.76
C ASN A 133 -22.50 -27.69 -6.77
N VAL A 134 -21.78 -27.00 -7.66
CA VAL A 134 -20.88 -27.64 -8.62
C VAL A 134 -19.47 -27.10 -8.42
N PHE A 135 -18.66 -27.95 -7.80
CA PHE A 135 -17.21 -28.07 -7.84
C PHE A 135 -16.37 -26.84 -8.20
N ARG A 136 -15.67 -26.38 -7.16
CA ARG A 136 -14.53 -25.46 -7.18
C ARG A 136 -13.31 -26.20 -7.76
N SER A 137 -12.93 -25.96 -9.01
CA SER A 137 -11.61 -26.37 -9.51
C SER A 137 -11.07 -25.42 -10.60
N ASN A 138 -9.98 -24.74 -10.23
CA ASN A 138 -8.79 -24.37 -11.01
C ASN A 138 -8.94 -23.75 -12.42
N SER A 139 -8.76 -22.42 -12.51
CA SER A 139 -7.55 -21.76 -13.06
C SER A 139 -7.78 -20.27 -13.45
N GLU A 140 -8.44 -19.47 -12.60
CA GLU A 140 -8.58 -18.01 -12.86
C GLU A 140 -7.24 -17.24 -12.93
N ASN A 141 -6.15 -17.83 -12.41
CA ASN A 141 -4.79 -17.30 -12.59
C ASN A 141 -4.38 -17.22 -14.08
N GLU A 142 -4.93 -18.06 -14.95
CA GLU A 142 -4.64 -18.00 -16.40
C GLU A 142 -5.39 -16.86 -17.09
N VAL A 143 -6.63 -16.57 -16.70
CA VAL A 143 -7.41 -15.47 -17.30
C VAL A 143 -6.77 -14.12 -16.96
N TYR A 144 -6.26 -13.95 -15.74
CA TYR A 144 -5.58 -12.73 -15.32
C TYR A 144 -4.17 -12.61 -15.93
N ASN A 145 -3.39 -13.70 -15.98
CA ASN A 145 -2.10 -13.70 -16.67
C ASN A 145 -2.28 -13.47 -18.18
N ASN A 146 -3.31 -14.02 -18.80
CA ASN A 146 -3.59 -13.80 -20.21
C ASN A 146 -4.09 -12.37 -20.47
N MET A 147 -4.93 -11.78 -19.60
CA MET A 147 -5.37 -10.40 -19.77
C MET A 147 -4.23 -9.39 -19.55
N PHE A 148 -3.33 -9.67 -18.62
CA PHE A 148 -2.09 -8.93 -18.39
C PHE A 148 -1.10 -9.05 -19.55
N ASN A 149 -0.85 -10.27 -20.03
CA ASN A 149 0.11 -10.57 -21.10
C ASN A 149 -0.39 -10.10 -22.47
N GLN A 150 -1.66 -10.31 -22.79
CA GLN A 150 -2.32 -9.81 -24.01
C GLN A 150 -2.17 -8.29 -24.09
N PHE A 151 -2.42 -7.62 -22.96
CA PHE A 151 -2.33 -6.19 -22.85
C PHE A 151 -0.87 -5.68 -23.00
N ALA A 152 0.08 -6.33 -22.32
CA ALA A 152 1.51 -6.00 -22.44
C ALA A 152 2.04 -6.17 -23.87
N TYR A 153 1.59 -7.20 -24.60
CA TYR A 153 1.94 -7.44 -25.99
C TYR A 153 1.34 -6.39 -26.94
N THR A 154 0.07 -6.02 -26.75
CA THR A 154 -0.57 -4.99 -27.58
C THR A 154 0.07 -3.62 -27.44
N SER A 155 0.51 -3.24 -26.23
CA SER A 155 1.21 -1.97 -26.00
C SER A 155 2.63 -1.94 -26.61
N PHE A 156 3.32 -3.09 -26.67
CA PHE A 156 4.62 -3.20 -27.35
C PHE A 156 4.50 -3.11 -28.87
N MET A 157 3.44 -3.68 -29.46
CA MET A 157 3.26 -3.73 -30.92
C MET A 157 2.66 -2.47 -31.54
N THR A 158 1.77 -1.78 -30.82
CA THR A 158 1.03 -0.65 -31.39
C THR A 158 1.66 0.71 -31.08
N GLY A 159 2.54 0.79 -30.08
CA GLY A 159 3.01 2.06 -29.53
C GLY A 159 1.88 2.95 -28.98
N ASP A 160 0.64 2.44 -28.97
CA ASP A 160 -0.54 3.11 -28.48
C ASP A 160 -0.61 2.89 -26.96
N THR A 161 -0.38 3.98 -26.25
CA THR A 161 -0.41 4.08 -24.80
C THR A 161 -1.81 4.48 -24.29
N SER A 162 -2.78 4.70 -25.18
CA SER A 162 -4.08 5.28 -24.83
C SER A 162 -5.01 4.33 -24.04
N PHE A 163 -4.62 3.07 -23.91
CA PHE A 163 -5.15 2.15 -22.92
C PHE A 163 -3.94 1.55 -22.21
N HIS A 164 -3.77 1.81 -20.90
CA HIS A 164 -2.57 1.53 -20.09
C HIS A 164 -2.94 0.68 -18.85
N ILE A 165 -2.75 -0.64 -18.88
CA ILE A 165 -2.84 -1.52 -17.69
C ILE A 165 -1.47 -1.69 -17.02
N TYR A 166 -0.37 -1.22 -17.62
CA TYR A 166 0.87 -0.92 -16.90
C TYR A 166 1.34 0.48 -17.25
N ASN A 167 0.75 1.46 -16.57
CA ASN A 167 1.39 2.66 -16.01
C ASN A 167 0.35 3.72 -15.60
N ASP A 168 -0.89 3.67 -16.10
CA ASP A 168 -1.90 4.67 -15.69
C ASP A 168 -2.52 4.38 -14.34
N PHE A 169 -2.72 3.12 -13.97
CA PHE A 169 -3.33 2.80 -12.68
C PHE A 169 -2.35 3.00 -11.51
N ASP A 170 -1.07 2.68 -11.71
CA ASP A 170 0.00 2.98 -10.74
C ASP A 170 0.45 4.45 -10.79
N MET A 171 0.33 5.16 -11.91
CA MET A 171 0.58 6.61 -11.98
C MET A 171 -0.56 7.40 -11.34
N LEU A 172 -1.82 7.04 -11.58
CA LEU A 172 -2.98 7.62 -10.87
C LEU A 172 -3.01 7.20 -9.41
N ASN A 173 -2.66 5.96 -9.05
CA ASN A 173 -2.48 5.58 -7.65
C ASN A 173 -1.31 6.33 -7.01
N ASN A 174 -0.16 6.51 -7.68
CA ASN A 174 0.92 7.36 -7.18
C ASN A 174 0.51 8.83 -7.11
N LEU A 175 -0.27 9.35 -8.06
CA LEU A 175 -0.77 10.73 -8.06
C LEU A 175 -1.79 10.95 -6.95
N LEU A 176 -2.72 10.01 -6.75
CA LEU A 176 -3.72 10.00 -5.69
C LEU A 176 -3.06 9.82 -4.32
N TYR A 177 -2.04 8.96 -4.24
CA TYR A 177 -1.23 8.77 -3.03
C TYR A 177 -0.42 10.03 -2.71
N ARG A 178 0.19 10.69 -3.71
CA ARG A 178 0.90 11.98 -3.54
C ARG A 178 -0.03 13.15 -3.23
N SER A 179 -1.22 13.20 -3.84
CA SER A 179 -2.19 14.28 -3.62
C SER A 179 -2.85 14.17 -2.24
N PHE A 180 -3.14 12.95 -1.78
CA PHE A 180 -3.67 12.68 -0.44
C PHE A 180 -2.63 12.88 0.68
N LEU A 181 -1.33 12.68 0.40
CA LEU A 181 -0.23 12.91 1.35
C LEU A 181 0.33 14.34 1.38
N ARG A 182 -0.31 15.30 0.71
CA ARG A 182 0.07 16.71 0.80
C ARG A 182 -0.36 17.26 2.17
N GLN A 183 0.39 16.94 3.22
CA GLN A 183 0.37 17.75 4.43
C GLN A 183 0.73 19.18 4.01
N PRO A 184 0.02 20.23 4.48
CA PRO A 184 0.53 21.58 4.29
C PRO A 184 1.94 21.59 4.88
N ARG A 185 2.95 21.85 4.03
CA ARG A 185 4.28 22.18 4.54
C ARG A 185 4.05 23.31 5.54
N ARG A 186 4.30 23.05 6.83
CA ARG A 186 4.49 24.12 7.81
C ARG A 186 5.68 24.94 7.31
N SER A 187 5.39 26.01 6.57
CA SER A 187 6.36 27.04 6.23
C SER A 187 6.57 27.87 7.50
N ASN A 188 7.57 27.50 8.28
CA ASN A 188 8.24 28.39 9.21
C ASN A 188 9.72 27.99 9.26
N ILE A 189 10.41 28.21 8.13
CA ILE A 189 11.85 28.45 8.16
C ILE A 189 11.99 29.95 8.07
N ARG A 190 12.06 30.57 9.25
CA ARG A 190 12.60 31.91 9.42
C ARG A 190 14.08 31.78 9.02
N ARG A 191 14.42 32.28 7.83
CA ARG A 191 15.82 32.37 7.38
C ARG A 191 16.54 33.28 8.37
N GLU A 192 17.42 32.73 9.19
CA GLU A 192 18.45 33.52 9.85
C GLU A 192 19.28 34.18 8.76
N ARG A 193 19.18 35.51 8.70
CA ARG A 193 20.02 36.39 7.89
C ARG A 193 21.44 36.25 8.41
N TRP A 194 22.36 35.87 7.54
CA TRP A 194 23.77 36.16 7.72
C TRP A 194 23.94 37.68 7.60
N ASP A 195 24.17 38.35 8.71
CA ASP A 195 24.50 39.78 8.71
C ASP A 195 25.89 39.97 8.10
N HIS A 196 25.93 40.36 6.83
CA HIS A 196 27.07 41.09 6.27
C HIS A 196 26.92 42.56 6.66
N GLN A 197 27.37 42.92 7.87
CA GLN A 197 27.65 44.31 8.18
C GLN A 197 29.02 44.69 7.57
N ASN A 198 28.95 45.50 6.52
CA ASN A 198 29.77 46.66 6.25
C ASN A 198 31.27 46.58 6.58
N TYR A 199 32.04 46.56 5.51
CA TYR A 199 33.42 47.03 5.42
C TYR A 199 33.63 48.46 5.96
N ILE A 200 34.88 48.69 6.42
CA ILE A 200 35.63 49.96 6.61
C ILE A 200 35.64 50.55 8.04
N LYS A 201 36.75 50.35 8.77
CA LYS A 201 37.77 51.40 8.98
C LYS A 201 39.07 50.88 9.64
N ILE A 202 40.16 51.35 9.03
CA ILE A 202 41.57 51.35 9.42
C ILE A 202 41.76 52.12 10.74
N SER A 203 42.63 51.58 11.61
CA SER A 203 43.66 52.25 12.44
C SER A 203 43.81 51.60 13.81
N ILE A 204 45.03 51.19 14.16
CA ILE A 204 45.81 51.67 15.32
C ILE A 204 47.16 50.91 15.35
N PHE A 205 48.26 51.70 15.33
CA PHE A 205 49.57 51.55 16.01
C PHE A 205 50.05 50.13 16.37
N PHE A 206 51.23 49.67 15.98
CA PHE A 206 52.58 50.25 16.18
C PHE A 206 53.54 49.75 15.10
#